data_AF-A0A1H1HD79-F1
#
_entry.id   AF-A0A1H1HD79-F1
#
_cell.length_a   1.000
_cell.length_b   1.000
_cell.length_c   1.000
_cell.angle_alpha   90.00
_cell.angle_beta   90.00
_cell.angle_gamma   90.00
#
_symmetry.space_group_name_H-M   'P 1'
#
loop_
_entity.id
_entity.type
_entity.pdbx_description
1 polymer ?
#
loop_
_entity_poly.entity_id
_entity_poly.type
_entity_poly.pdbx_seq_one_letter_code
_entity_poly.pdbx_strand_id
1 'polypeptide(L)'
;MKKTLIAYVATLAAFLVLDGLWLGVLMASTYRELLGSLMLEQPLWAPAALFYLLYVAGCVVFVVMPARSWPHAARLGALLGAVAYGTYDLSNWATLQGWSARLALMDMAWGAAATCIACGTGFLVANRLSGSIRDRPV
;
A
#
# COMPACT_ATOMS: atom_id res chain seq x y z
N MET A 1 16.02 11.22 12.43
CA MET A 1 16.11 9.75 12.19
C MET A 1 15.02 8.96 12.91
N LYS A 2 14.86 9.08 14.24
CA LYS A 2 13.83 8.33 15.02
C LYS A 2 12.41 8.41 14.45
N LYS A 3 11.97 9.62 14.06
CA LYS A 3 10.63 9.86 13.52
C LYS A 3 10.33 9.15 12.20
N THR A 4 11.27 9.19 11.25
CA THR A 4 11.14 8.51 9.97
C THR A 4 11.08 7.00 10.16
N LEU A 5 11.88 6.47 11.10
CA LEU A 5 11.84 5.05 11.45
C LEU A 5 10.48 4.65 12.06
N ILE A 6 9.94 5.45 12.99
CA ILE A 6 8.60 5.21 13.55
C ILE A 6 7.52 5.27 12.47
N ALA A 7 7.57 6.27 11.59
CA ALA A 7 6.65 6.38 10.46
C ALA A 7 6.73 5.13 9.55
N TYR A 8 7.94 4.66 9.25
CA TYR A 8 8.17 3.49 8.43
C TYR A 8 7.60 2.22 9.05
N VAL A 9 7.96 1.93 10.31
CA VAL A 9 7.48 0.72 11.01
C VAL A 9 5.96 0.75 11.18
N ALA A 10 5.38 1.90 11.54
CA ALA A 10 3.93 2.01 11.70
C ALA A 10 3.18 1.86 10.37
N THR A 11 3.69 2.47 9.28
CA THR A 11 3.10 2.32 7.93
C THR A 11 3.22 0.89 7.44
N LEU A 12 4.39 0.25 7.62
CA LEU A 12 4.65 -1.13 7.22
C LEU A 12 3.71 -2.09 7.95
N ALA A 13 3.62 -1.97 9.28
CA ALA A 13 2.75 -2.82 10.07
C ALA A 13 1.27 -2.67 9.68
N ALA A 14 0.79 -1.44 9.52
CA ALA A 14 -0.59 -1.19 9.09
C ALA A 14 -0.86 -1.79 7.70
N PHE A 15 0.06 -1.58 6.75
CA PHE A 15 -0.09 -2.10 5.39
C PHE A 15 -0.07 -3.62 5.34
N LEU A 16 0.88 -4.28 6.03
CA LEU A 16 0.96 -5.75 6.07
C LEU A 16 -0.27 -6.40 6.69
N VAL A 17 -0.85 -5.80 7.75
CA VAL A 17 -2.08 -6.32 8.36
C VAL A 17 -3.26 -6.21 7.38
N LEU A 18 -3.40 -5.07 6.71
CA LEU A 18 -4.47 -4.86 5.73
C LEU A 18 -4.31 -5.80 4.55
N ASP A 19 -3.12 -5.85 3.96
CA ASP A 19 -2.85 -6.63 2.76
C ASP A 19 -2.89 -8.14 3.04
N GLY A 20 -2.40 -8.58 4.21
CA GLY A 20 -2.55 -9.96 4.66
C GLY A 20 -4.01 -10.38 4.82
N LEU A 21 -4.88 -9.50 5.33
CA LEU A 21 -6.32 -9.74 5.41
C LEU A 21 -6.94 -9.86 4.00
N TRP A 22 -6.54 -8.97 3.09
CA TRP A 22 -7.01 -8.98 1.70
C TRP A 22 -6.64 -10.27 0.98
N LEU A 23 -5.34 -10.58 0.92
CA LEU A 23 -4.81 -11.74 0.20
C LEU A 23 -5.25 -13.06 0.83
N GLY A 24 -5.23 -13.15 2.16
CA GLY A 24 -5.46 -14.40 2.89
C GLY A 24 -6.92 -14.74 3.12
N VAL A 25 -7.78 -13.74 3.31
CA VAL A 25 -9.17 -13.95 3.76
C VAL A 25 -10.18 -13.46 2.72
N LEU A 26 -10.04 -12.22 2.25
CA LEU A 26 -11.07 -11.59 1.42
C LEU A 26 -11.01 -12.01 -0.05
N MET A 27 -9.80 -12.21 -0.58
CA MET A 27 -9.58 -12.44 -2.01
C MET A 27 -8.89 -13.76 -2.33
N ALA A 28 -8.55 -14.59 -1.35
CA ALA A 28 -7.82 -15.85 -1.60
C ALA A 28 -8.51 -16.79 -2.60
N SER A 29 -9.85 -16.90 -2.57
CA SER A 29 -10.62 -17.68 -3.54
C SER A 29 -10.74 -16.95 -4.88
N THR A 30 -11.04 -15.65 -4.83
CA THR A 30 -11.22 -14.81 -6.03
C THR A 30 -9.95 -14.73 -6.87
N TYR A 31 -8.76 -14.60 -6.25
CA TYR A 31 -7.48 -14.65 -6.97
C TYR A 31 -7.28 -16.00 -7.64
N ARG A 32 -7.56 -17.12 -6.95
CA ARG A 32 -7.45 -18.46 -7.56
C ARG A 32 -8.39 -18.66 -8.74
N GLU A 33 -9.62 -18.14 -8.64
CA GLU A 33 -10.62 -18.21 -9.71
C GLU A 33 -10.26 -17.31 -10.91
N LEU A 34 -9.89 -16.05 -10.65
CA LEU A 34 -9.68 -15.05 -11.70
C LEU A 34 -8.30 -15.09 -12.34
N LEU A 35 -7.25 -15.49 -11.60
CA LEU A 35 -5.90 -15.65 -12.16
C LEU A 35 -5.68 -17.05 -12.72
N GLY A 36 -6.34 -18.08 -12.19
CA GLY A 36 -6.23 -19.46 -12.66
C GLY A 36 -4.78 -19.92 -12.82
N SER A 37 -4.38 -20.25 -14.05
CA SER A 37 -3.04 -20.71 -14.39
C SER A 37 -1.93 -19.65 -14.29
N LEU A 38 -2.28 -18.36 -14.14
CA LEU A 38 -1.30 -17.29 -13.88
C LEU A 38 -0.78 -17.30 -12.44
N MET A 39 -1.50 -17.95 -11.52
CA MET A 39 -1.14 -17.97 -10.10
C MET A 39 -0.11 -19.06 -9.82
N LEU A 40 1.00 -18.68 -9.17
CA LEU A 40 1.99 -19.64 -8.69
C LEU A 40 1.40 -20.52 -7.57
N GLU A 41 1.85 -21.78 -7.50
CA GLU A 41 1.49 -22.69 -6.40
C GLU A 41 1.95 -22.18 -5.04
N GLN A 42 3.12 -21.54 -5.01
CA GLN A 42 3.68 -20.91 -3.82
C GLN A 42 4.23 -19.52 -4.15
N PRO A 43 4.01 -18.52 -3.27
CA PRO A 43 4.56 -17.19 -3.46
C PRO A 43 6.09 -17.20 -3.48
N LEU A 44 6.68 -16.38 -4.35
CA LEU A 44 8.09 -16.05 -4.25
C LEU A 44 8.29 -15.03 -3.13
N TRP A 45 8.77 -15.51 -1.98
CA TRP A 45 8.88 -14.70 -0.76
C TRP A 45 9.85 -13.52 -0.87
N ALA A 46 10.95 -13.66 -1.61
CA ALA A 46 11.94 -12.59 -1.74
C ALA A 46 11.41 -11.37 -2.53
N PRO A 47 10.83 -11.53 -3.74
CA PRO A 47 10.14 -10.43 -4.42
C PRO A 47 9.01 -9.80 -3.59
N ALA A 48 8.21 -10.62 -2.90
CA ALA A 48 7.13 -10.13 -2.05
C ALA A 48 7.67 -9.24 -0.91
N ALA A 49 8.71 -9.69 -0.20
CA ALA A 49 9.34 -8.89 0.85
C ALA A 49 9.93 -7.58 0.31
N LEU A 50 10.60 -7.62 -0.85
CA LEU A 50 11.17 -6.43 -1.47
C LEU A 50 10.07 -5.42 -1.86
N PHE A 51 8.95 -5.90 -2.41
CA PHE A 51 7.79 -5.07 -2.71
C PHE A 51 7.30 -4.33 -1.47
N TYR A 52 7.01 -5.03 -0.36
CA TYR A 52 6.49 -4.38 0.85
C TYR A 52 7.45 -3.34 1.41
N LEU A 53 8.75 -3.66 1.45
CA LEU A 53 9.76 -2.75 1.97
C LEU A 53 9.91 -1.50 1.09
N LEU A 54 9.92 -1.67 -0.23
CA LEU A 54 10.06 -0.59 -1.21
C LEU A 54 8.80 0.28 -1.27
N TYR A 55 7.62 -0.33 -1.33
CA TYR A 55 6.35 0.38 -1.42
C TYR A 55 6.11 1.25 -0.19
N VAL A 56 6.38 0.72 1.01
CA VAL A 56 6.28 1.50 2.24
C VAL A 56 7.33 2.60 2.32
N ALA A 57 8.54 2.38 1.79
CA ALA A 57 9.54 3.45 1.69
C ALA A 57 9.00 4.61 0.84
N GLY A 58 8.38 4.31 -0.30
CA GLY A 58 7.69 5.30 -1.14
C GLY A 58 6.56 6.02 -0.40
N CYS A 59 5.69 5.28 0.30
CA CYS A 59 4.64 5.85 1.13
C CYS A 59 5.19 6.85 2.15
N VAL A 60 6.27 6.49 2.86
CA VAL A 60 6.87 7.37 3.87
C VAL A 60 7.46 8.62 3.24
N VAL A 61 8.26 8.47 2.18
CA VAL A 61 8.99 9.56 1.52
C VAL A 61 8.04 10.54 0.84
N PHE A 62 7.08 10.04 0.07
CA PHE A 62 6.20 10.87 -0.76
C PHE A 62 4.92 11.32 -0.06
N VAL A 63 4.47 10.60 0.99
CA VAL A 63 3.18 10.87 1.64
C VAL A 63 3.35 11.22 3.11
N VAL A 64 3.84 10.29 3.93
CA VAL A 64 3.77 10.44 5.40
C VAL A 64 4.62 11.60 5.91
N MET A 65 5.85 11.73 5.42
CA MET A 65 6.79 12.77 5.87
C MET A 65 6.42 14.18 5.41
N PRO A 66 6.00 14.43 4.16
CA PRO A 66 5.59 15.76 3.70
C PRO A 66 4.15 16.14 4.10
N ALA A 67 3.33 15.20 4.59
CA ALA A 67 1.96 15.49 4.99
C ALA A 67 1.89 16.53 6.12
N ARG A 68 0.86 17.36 6.09
CA ARG A 68 0.63 18.46 7.06
C ARG A 68 -0.38 18.09 8.14
N SER A 69 -1.18 17.06 7.90
CA SER A 69 -2.25 16.58 8.77
C SER A 69 -2.59 15.12 8.40
N TRP A 70 -3.25 14.40 9.28
CA TRP A 70 -3.61 13.01 9.01
C TRP A 70 -4.59 12.87 7.82
N PRO A 71 -5.56 13.78 7.57
CA PRO A 71 -6.40 13.69 6.37
C PRO A 71 -5.63 14.03 5.09
N HIS A 72 -4.55 14.83 5.19
CA HIS A 72 -3.66 15.08 4.07
C HIS A 72 -2.86 13.81 3.72
N ALA A 73 -2.28 13.13 4.72
CA ALA A 73 -1.59 11.85 4.53
C ALA A 73 -2.53 10.77 3.97
N ALA A 74 -3.75 10.66 4.51
CA ALA A 74 -4.74 9.69 4.06
C ALA A 74 -5.13 9.89 2.58
N ARG A 75 -5.47 11.13 2.18
CA ARG A 75 -5.86 11.43 0.79
C ARG A 75 -4.72 11.23 -0.21
N LEU A 76 -3.51 11.67 0.11
CA LEU A 76 -2.34 11.42 -0.74
C LEU A 76 -1.97 9.94 -0.76
N GLY A 77 -2.15 9.22 0.35
CA GLY A 77 -1.99 7.77 0.41
C GLY A 77 -2.98 7.05 -0.51
N ALA A 78 -4.25 7.48 -0.50
CA ALA A 78 -5.26 6.94 -1.41
C ALA A 78 -4.87 7.15 -2.88
N LEU A 79 -4.41 8.35 -3.23
CA LEU A 79 -3.95 8.65 -4.58
C LEU A 79 -2.72 7.82 -4.97
N LEU A 80 -1.72 7.73 -4.09
CA LEU A 80 -0.52 6.91 -4.34
C LEU A 80 -0.89 5.44 -4.55
N GLY A 81 -1.78 4.91 -3.71
CA GLY A 81 -2.29 3.54 -3.85
C GLY A 81 -3.00 3.31 -5.18
N ALA A 82 -3.92 4.21 -5.56
CA ALA A 82 -4.62 4.14 -6.83
C ALA A 82 -3.65 4.18 -8.02
N VAL A 83 -2.60 5.01 -7.96
CA VAL A 83 -1.57 5.11 -9.01
C VAL A 83 -0.73 3.84 -9.06
N ALA A 84 -0.26 3.32 -7.93
CA ALA A 84 0.62 2.16 -7.89
C ALA A 84 -0.10 0.88 -8.36
N TYR A 85 -1.27 0.60 -7.77
CA TYR A 85 -2.08 -0.55 -8.16
C TYR A 85 -2.64 -0.37 -9.57
N GLY A 86 -3.07 0.84 -9.93
CA GLY A 86 -3.47 1.15 -11.30
C GLY A 86 -2.36 0.93 -12.32
N THR A 87 -1.12 1.28 -12.00
CA THR A 87 0.03 1.02 -12.88
C THR A 87 0.20 -0.48 -13.10
N TYR A 88 0.08 -1.30 -12.06
CA TYR A 88 0.17 -2.76 -12.18
C TYR A 88 -1.02 -3.33 -12.98
N ASP A 89 -2.23 -3.06 -12.51
CA ASP A 89 -3.45 -3.69 -13.03
C ASP A 89 -3.85 -3.19 -14.42
N LEU A 90 -3.76 -1.88 -14.69
CA LEU A 90 -4.12 -1.35 -16.00
C LEU A 90 -3.09 -1.74 -17.05
N SER A 91 -1.79 -1.78 -16.72
CA SER A 91 -0.78 -2.26 -17.66
C SER A 91 -0.95 -3.75 -17.96
N ASN A 92 -1.22 -4.58 -16.95
CA ASN A 92 -1.50 -6.00 -17.17
C ASN A 92 -2.78 -6.21 -17.97
N TRP A 93 -3.86 -5.48 -17.65
CA TRP A 93 -5.11 -5.56 -18.41
C TRP A 93 -4.93 -5.13 -19.87
N ALA A 94 -4.08 -4.13 -20.13
CA ALA A 94 -3.81 -3.68 -21.49
C ALA A 94 -2.93 -4.65 -22.30
N THR A 95 -2.12 -5.50 -21.67
CA THR A 95 -1.05 -6.25 -22.35
C THR A 95 -1.16 -7.76 -22.26
N LEU A 96 -1.79 -8.31 -21.22
CA LEU A 96 -1.89 -9.75 -20.97
C LEU A 96 -3.26 -10.29 -21.39
N GLN A 97 -3.24 -11.39 -22.13
CA GLN A 97 -4.46 -12.13 -22.45
C GLN A 97 -5.00 -12.83 -21.21
N GLY A 98 -6.29 -12.64 -20.91
CA GLY A 98 -6.96 -13.29 -19.78
C GLY A 98 -6.88 -12.52 -18.44
N TRP A 99 -6.29 -11.33 -18.41
CA TRP A 99 -6.33 -10.48 -17.21
C TRP A 99 -7.75 -9.96 -16.95
N SER A 100 -8.26 -10.17 -15.74
CA SER A 100 -9.64 -9.83 -15.38
C SER A 100 -9.80 -8.34 -15.09
N ALA A 101 -10.64 -7.67 -15.87
CA ALA A 101 -11.08 -6.29 -15.62
C ALA A 101 -11.67 -6.11 -14.21
N ARG A 102 -12.43 -7.11 -13.75
CA ARG A 102 -13.04 -7.12 -12.42
C ARG A 102 -11.97 -7.17 -11.34
N LEU A 103 -10.95 -8.01 -11.52
CA LEU A 103 -9.83 -8.10 -10.59
C LEU A 103 -9.10 -6.76 -10.51
N ALA A 104 -8.75 -6.18 -11.67
CA ALA A 104 -8.08 -4.89 -11.77
C ALA A 104 -8.80 -3.78 -11.00
N LEU A 105 -10.11 -3.62 -11.22
CA LEU A 105 -10.89 -2.58 -10.54
C LEU A 105 -10.99 -2.81 -9.02
N MET A 106 -11.15 -4.07 -8.60
CA MET A 106 -11.19 -4.42 -7.17
C MET A 106 -9.86 -4.14 -6.49
N ASP A 107 -8.75 -4.53 -7.12
CA ASP A 107 -7.41 -4.37 -6.56
C ASP A 107 -6.98 -2.91 -6.53
N MET A 108 -7.30 -2.12 -7.55
CA MET A 108 -7.10 -0.66 -7.53
C MET A 108 -7.88 0.03 -6.39
N ALA A 109 -9.15 -0.34 -6.19
CA ALA A 109 -9.97 0.23 -5.12
C ALA A 109 -9.40 -0.15 -3.74
N TRP A 110 -8.98 -1.40 -3.58
CA TRP A 110 -8.33 -1.87 -2.37
C TRP A 110 -6.99 -1.19 -2.12
N GLY A 111 -6.11 -1.11 -3.12
CA GLY A 111 -4.82 -0.45 -3.05
C GLY A 111 -4.92 1.00 -2.59
N ALA A 112 -5.92 1.73 -3.11
CA ALA A 112 -6.25 3.07 -2.64
C ALA A 112 -6.67 3.09 -1.16
N ALA A 113 -7.60 2.22 -0.76
CA ALA A 113 -8.10 2.15 0.62
C ALA A 113 -7.00 1.73 1.62
N ALA A 114 -6.24 0.67 1.31
CA ALA A 114 -5.18 0.17 2.15
C ALA A 114 -4.06 1.20 2.34
N THR A 115 -3.64 1.86 1.26
CA THR A 115 -2.59 2.88 1.32
C THR A 115 -3.06 4.15 2.03
N CYS A 116 -4.34 4.52 1.89
CA CYS A 116 -4.99 5.60 2.65
C CYS A 116 -4.88 5.35 4.16
N ILE A 117 -5.28 4.16 4.61
CA ILE A 117 -5.26 3.78 6.03
C ILE A 117 -3.83 3.66 6.54
N ALA A 118 -2.93 3.02 5.79
CA ALA A 118 -1.54 2.84 6.17
C ALA A 118 -0.80 4.19 6.33
N CYS A 119 -0.93 5.10 5.35
CA CYS A 119 -0.31 6.42 5.43
C CYS A 119 -0.90 7.28 6.56
N GLY A 120 -2.23 7.25 6.74
CA GLY A 120 -2.89 7.94 7.85
C GLY A 120 -2.41 7.44 9.22
N THR A 121 -2.29 6.12 9.37
CA THR A 121 -1.78 5.46 10.59
C THR A 121 -0.33 5.82 10.84
N GLY A 122 0.53 5.70 9.82
CA GLY A 122 1.94 6.08 9.89
C GLY A 122 2.15 7.51 10.35
N PHE A 123 1.37 8.45 9.81
CA PHE A 123 1.39 9.86 10.21
C PHE A 123 0.97 10.05 11.67
N LEU A 124 -0.16 9.46 12.08
CA LEU A 124 -0.69 9.59 13.44
C LEU A 124 0.28 9.04 14.49
N VAL A 125 0.83 7.85 14.26
CA VAL A 125 1.77 7.20 15.17
C VAL A 125 3.08 7.96 15.24
N ALA A 126 3.65 8.37 14.10
CA ALA A 126 4.90 9.15 14.09
C ALA A 126 4.75 10.49 14.81
N ASN A 127 3.60 11.17 14.67
CA ASN A 127 3.34 12.41 15.39
C ASN A 127 3.17 12.24 16.89
N ARG A 128 2.44 11.21 17.32
CA ARG A 128 2.21 10.94 18.75
C ARG A 128 3.51 10.56 19.47
N LEU A 129 4.37 9.77 18.83
CA LEU A 129 5.57 9.22 19.46
C LEU A 129 6.84 10.07 19.30
N SER A 130 6.86 11.03 18.35
CA SER A 130 8.06 11.83 18.05
C SER A 130 7.88 13.35 18.19
N GLY A 131 6.73 13.83 18.67
CA GLY A 131 6.36 15.26 18.61
C GLY A 131 5.89 15.69 17.21
N SER A 132 5.26 16.86 17.12
CA SER A 132 4.55 17.37 15.93
C SER A 132 5.40 17.37 14.64
N ILE A 133 4.85 16.93 13.51
CA ILE A 133 5.44 17.06 12.14
C ILE A 133 5.63 18.54 11.75
N ARG A 134 4.94 19.45 12.45
CA ARG A 134 4.91 20.88 12.15
C ARG A 134 6.22 21.63 12.44
N ASP A 135 7.13 21.06 13.21
CA ASP A 135 8.31 21.77 13.72
C ASP A 135 9.56 21.63 12.84
N ARG A 136 9.42 21.28 11.54
CA ARG A 136 10.56 21.37 10.62
C ARG A 136 10.73 22.83 10.19
N PRO A 137 11.85 23.50 10.54
CA PRO A 137 12.22 24.71 9.83
C PRO A 137 12.41 24.34 8.35
N VAL A 138 11.78 25.12 7.48
CA VAL A 138 12.00 25.07 6.03
C VAL A 138 13.41 25.56 5.74
#